data_AF-A0A4Z0KBH3-F1
#
_entry.id   AF-A0A4Z0KBH3-F1
#
_cell.length_a   1.000
_cell.length_b   1.000
_cell.length_c   1.000
_cell.angle_alpha   90.00
_cell.angle_beta   90.00
_cell.angle_gamma   90.00
#
_symmetry.space_group_name_H-M   'P 1'
#
loop_
_entity.id
_entity.type
_entity.pdbx_description
1 polymer ?
#
loop_
_entity_poly.entity_id
_entity_poly.type
_entity_poly.pdbx_seq_one_letter_code
_entity_poly.pdbx_strand_id
1 'polypeptide(L)' 'TDNMDILHAMKDALMKYETIDAPQIDDLMARREVRPPAGWEDPNGTNNSDSNGTPQAPRPVDEPRTPNPGNTMSEQLGDK' A
#
# COMPACT_ATOMS: atom_id res chain seq x y z
N THR A 1 5.77 25.58 15.30
CA THR A 1 6.80 24.51 15.24
C THR A 1 6.17 23.15 14.99
N ASP A 2 4.99 23.14 14.39
CA ASP A 2 4.31 21.90 14.04
C ASP A 2 5.04 21.30 12.83
N ASN A 3 5.24 19.98 12.83
CA ASN A 3 6.01 19.21 11.85
C ASN A 3 7.52 19.09 12.10
N MET A 4 8.03 19.52 13.26
CA MET A 4 9.42 19.21 13.65
C MET A 4 9.67 17.70 13.78
N ASP A 5 8.63 16.93 14.13
CA ASP A 5 8.63 15.46 14.14
C ASP A 5 8.94 14.91 12.74
N ILE A 6 8.31 15.47 11.71
CA ILE A 6 8.53 15.07 10.30
C ILE A 6 9.96 15.41 9.87
N LEU A 7 10.48 16.58 10.25
CA LEU A 7 11.85 16.98 9.91
C LEU A 7 12.90 16.08 10.59
N HIS A 8 12.69 15.71 11.85
CA HIS A 8 13.57 14.77 12.54
C HIS A 8 13.50 13.38 11.88
N ALA A 9 12.30 12.90 11.56
CA ALA A 9 12.14 11.62 10.86
C ALA A 9 12.77 11.62 9.46
N MET A 10 12.67 12.74 8.72
CA MET A 10 13.30 12.88 7.41
C MET A 10 14.84 12.89 7.52
N LYS A 11 15.39 13.57 8.52
CA LYS A 11 16.83 13.51 8.82
C LYS A 11 17.25 12.07 9.09
N ASP A 12 16.55 11.36 9.95
CA ASP A 12 16.92 9.99 10.32
C ASP A 12 16.82 9.04 9.11
N ALA A 13 15.80 9.22 8.26
CA ALA A 13 15.66 8.49 7.00
C ALA A 13 16.83 8.76 6.03
N LEU A 14 17.25 10.02 5.87
CA LEU A 14 18.41 10.37 5.04
C LEU A 14 19.71 9.79 5.60
N MET A 15 19.88 9.78 6.92
CA MET A 15 21.06 9.18 7.54
C MET A 15 21.12 7.67 7.36
N LYS A 16 19.97 6.99 7.29
CA LYS A 16 19.90 5.54 7.14
C LYS A 16 19.98 5.08 5.67
N TYR A 17 19.27 5.78 4.78
CA TYR A 17 19.02 5.33 3.42
C TYR A 17 19.68 6.19 2.34
N GLU A 18 20.29 7.33 2.71
CA GLU A 18 20.94 8.33 1.83
C GLU A 18 19.99 9.04 0.84
N THR A 19 19.16 8.28 0.13
CA THR A 19 18.17 8.73 -0.85
C THR A 19 16.75 8.43 -0.35
N ILE A 20 15.80 9.31 -0.70
CA ILE A 20 14.39 9.16 -0.34
C ILE A 20 13.52 9.28 -1.60
N ASP A 21 12.66 8.29 -1.79
CA ASP A 21 11.67 8.21 -2.87
C ASP A 21 10.28 8.66 -2.42
N ALA A 22 9.38 8.94 -3.38
CA ALA A 22 8.03 9.39 -3.10
C ALA A 22 7.25 8.53 -2.07
N PRO A 23 7.29 7.18 -2.13
CA PRO A 23 6.57 6.35 -1.15
C PRO A 23 7.07 6.53 0.29
N GLN A 24 8.34 6.92 0.48
CA GLN A 24 8.93 7.17 1.79
C GLN A 24 8.50 8.54 2.32
N ILE A 25 8.33 9.53 1.44
CA ILE A 25 7.74 10.83 1.79
C ILE A 25 6.30 10.66 2.25
N ASP A 26 5.52 9.79 1.59
CA ASP A 26 4.15 9.49 2.00
C ASP A 26 4.10 8.89 3.41
N ASP A 27 5.03 7.99 3.75
CA ASP A 27 5.14 7.43 5.10
C ASP A 27 5.48 8.51 6.15
N LEU A 28 6.42 9.41 5.84
CA LEU A 28 6.80 10.54 6.71
C LEU A 28 5.60 11.46 6.98
N MET A 29 4.85 11.81 5.94
CA MET A 29 3.69 12.68 6.04
C MET A 29 2.54 12.00 6.80
N ALA A 30 2.42 10.67 6.68
CA ALA A 30 1.47 9.86 7.44
C ALA A 30 1.93 9.55 8.87
N ARG A 31 3.09 10.06 9.32
CA ARG A 31 3.71 9.77 10.62
C ARG A 31 3.91 8.28 10.88
N ARG A 32 4.27 7.55 9.83
CA ARG A 32 4.62 6.12 9.86
C ARG A 32 6.12 5.94 9.80
N GLU A 33 6.58 4.75 10.17
CA GLU A 33 7.98 4.36 9.97
C GLU A 33 8.33 4.36 8.48
N VAL A 34 9.48 4.92 8.15
CA VAL A 34 9.95 5.06 6.76
C VAL A 34 10.53 3.73 6.28
N ARG A 35 9.88 3.18 5.25
CA ARG A 35 10.36 1.97 4.56
C ARG A 35 11.72 2.19 3.89
N PRO A 36 12.53 1.13 3.65
CA PRO A 36 13.73 1.25 2.84
C PRO A 36 13.39 1.63 1.38
N PRO A 37 14.30 2.32 0.67
CA PRO A 37 14.11 2.64 -0.74
C PRO A 37 14.13 1.36 -1.60
N ALA A 38 13.64 1.47 -2.83
CA ALA A 38 13.58 0.32 -3.74
C ALA A 38 14.99 -0.21 -4.03
N GLY A 39 15.21 -1.52 -3.83
CA GLY A 39 16.51 -2.15 -4.08
C GLY A 39 17.57 -1.89 -3.00
N TRP A 40 17.19 -1.35 -1.83
CA TRP A 40 18.10 -1.21 -0.71
C TRP A 40 18.44 -2.57 -0.09
N GLU A 41 19.74 -2.85 0.03
CA GLU A 41 20.28 -4.00 0.75
C GLU A 41 20.85 -3.53 2.09
N ASP A 42 20.49 -4.21 3.18
CA ASP A 42 20.99 -3.83 4.51
C ASP A 42 22.49 -4.12 4.61
N PRO A 43 23.36 -3.09 4.76
CA PRO A 43 24.80 -3.31 4.84
C PRO A 43 25.22 -4.06 6.12
N ASN A 44 24.35 -4.14 7.12
CA ASN A 44 24.56 -4.89 8.36
C ASN A 44 23.76 -6.20 8.41
N GLY A 45 23.00 -6.52 7.35
CA GLY A 45 22.16 -7.70 7.26
C GLY A 45 22.99 -8.97 7.05
N THR A 46 23.19 -9.74 8.12
CA THR A 46 23.42 -11.18 7.95
C THR A 46 22.18 -11.75 7.28
N ASN A 47 22.34 -12.39 6.12
CA ASN A 47 21.28 -13.06 5.36
C ASN A 47 20.44 -13.99 6.25
N ASN A 48 19.38 -13.46 6.86
CA ASN A 48 18.28 -14.27 7.33
C ASN A 48 17.30 -14.35 6.17
N SER A 49 17.53 -15.35 5.33
CA SER A 49 16.56 -15.89 4.39
C SER A 49 15.35 -16.41 5.17
N ASP A 50 14.51 -15.52 5.71
CA ASP A 50 13.13 -15.89 6.01
C ASP A 50 12.33 -15.67 4.73
N SER A 51 12.04 -16.82 4.12
CA SER A 51 11.24 -16.94 2.92
C SER A 51 9.79 -16.63 3.28
N ASN A 52 9.40 -15.35 3.26
CA ASN A 52 7.99 -15.00 3.14
C ASN A 52 7.77 -14.09 1.93
N GLY A 53 8.06 -14.66 0.76
CA GLY A 53 7.55 -14.15 -0.49
C GLY A 53 6.04 -14.37 -0.56
N THR A 54 5.27 -13.31 -0.31
CA THR A 54 4.05 -13.05 -1.09
C THR A 54 4.00 -11.57 -1.43
N PRO A 55 4.44 -11.15 -2.64
CA PRO A 55 3.99 -9.90 -3.20
C PRO A 55 2.51 -10.07 -3.52
N GLN A 56 1.64 -9.62 -2.62
CA GLN A 56 0.22 -9.48 -2.95
C GLN A 56 0.11 -8.31 -3.93
N ALA A 57 0.10 -8.65 -5.22
CA ALA A 57 -0.28 -7.73 -6.28
C ALA A 57 -1.57 -6.99 -5.87
N PRO A 58 -1.68 -5.68 -6.12
CA PRO A 58 -2.96 -5.00 -5.96
C PRO A 58 -3.97 -5.75 -6.82
N ARG A 59 -5.02 -6.26 -6.18
CA ARG A 59 -6.14 -6.89 -6.86
C ARG A 59 -6.66 -5.85 -7.86
N PRO A 60 -6.95 -6.21 -9.12
CA PRO A 60 -7.61 -5.28 -10.03
C PRO A 60 -8.87 -4.81 -9.33
N VAL A 61 -8.96 -3.48 -9.16
CA VAL A 61 -10.13 -2.81 -8.61
C VAL A 61 -11.32 -3.26 -9.44
N ASP A 62 -12.19 -4.04 -8.79
CA ASP A 62 -13.45 -4.51 -9.34
C ASP A 62 -14.19 -3.27 -9.86
N GLU A 63 -14.58 -3.34 -11.14
CA GLU A 63 -15.24 -2.30 -11.90
C GLU A 63 -16.39 -1.63 -11.12
N PRO A 64 -16.71 -0.36 -11.41
CA PRO A 64 -17.88 0.27 -10.82
C PRO A 64 -19.12 -0.58 -11.15
N ARG A 65 -19.72 -1.20 -10.14
CA ARG A 65 -21.00 -1.91 -10.26
C ARG A 65 -22.04 -0.92 -10.74
N THR A 66 -22.28 -0.91 -12.05
CA THR A 66 -23.42 -0.24 -12.65
C THR A 66 -24.70 -0.91 -12.12
N PRO A 67 -25.74 -0.15 -11.75
CA PRO A 67 -27.00 -0.75 -11.30
C PRO A 67 -27.63 -1.50 -12.47
N ASN A 68 -27.81 -2.81 -12.33
CA ASN A 68 -28.38 -3.70 -13.34
C ASN A 68 -29.81 -3.23 -13.75
N PRO A 69 -30.03 -2.75 -14.98
CA PRO A 69 -31.35 -2.44 -15.48
C PRO A 69 -31.82 -3.62 -16.34
N GLY A 70 -32.72 -4.44 -15.80
CA GLY A 70 -33.61 -5.25 -16.63
C GLY A 70 -33.38 -6.74 -16.63
N ASN A 71 -33.79 -7.43 -15.56
CA ASN A 71 -34.53 -8.68 -15.74
C ASN A 71 -35.73 -8.70 -14.80
N THR A 72 -36.83 -8.19 -15.35
CA THR A 72 -38.21 -8.30 -14.90
C THR A 72 -38.80 -9.61 -15.39
N MET A 73 -39.06 -10.59 -14.52
CA MET A 73 -40.07 -11.64 -14.72
C MET A 73 -40.52 -12.04 -13.30
N SER A 74 -41.66 -11.60 -12.77
CA SER A 74 -43.03 -11.83 -13.23
C SER A 74 -43.33 -13.30 -13.48
N GLU A 75 -43.26 -14.14 -12.44
CA GLU A 75 -44.02 -15.39 -12.41
C GLU A 75 -45.09 -15.30 -11.31
N GLN A 76 -46.18 -14.64 -11.71
CA GLN A 76 -47.49 -14.82 -11.11
C GLN A 76 -48.33 -15.69 -12.05
N LEU A 77 -48.87 -16.76 -11.48
CA LEU A 77 -50.06 -17.52 -11.91
C LEU A 77 -49.99 -18.41 -13.17
N GLY A 78 -50.48 -19.65 -13.01
CA GLY A 78 -51.02 -20.43 -14.13
C GLY A 78 -51.14 -21.94 -13.89
N ASP A 79 -52.22 -22.36 -13.23
CA ASP A 79 -53.01 -23.59 -13.45
C ASP A 79 -52.34 -24.93 -13.87
N LYS A 80 -52.37 -25.91 -12.95
CA LYS A 80 -53.30 -27.06 -13.03
C LYS A 80 -53.29 -27.91 -11.76
#